data_AF-A0A2M8FT18-F1
#
_entry.id   AF-A0A2M8FT18-F1
#
_cell.length_a   1.000
_cell.length_b   1.000
_cell.length_c   1.000
_cell.angle_alpha   90.00
_cell.angle_beta   90.00
_cell.angle_gamma   90.00
#
_symmetry.space_group_name_H-M   'P 1'
#
loop_
_entity.id
_entity.type
_entity.pdbx_description
1 polymer ?
#
loop_
_entity_poly.entity_id
_entity_poly.type
_entity_poly.pdbx_seq_one_letter_code
_entity_poly.pdbx_strand_id
1 'polypeptide(L)' 'MEYNPVCGYDNITYGSACEAKYQGITKHTKGKCE' A
#
# COMPACT_ATOMS: atom_id res chain seq x y z
N MET A 1 10.02 -7.54 -10.28
CA MET A 1 8.87 -7.04 -9.49
C MET A 1 9.42 -5.94 -8.61
N GLU A 2 9.05 -4.69 -8.89
CA GLU A 2 9.56 -3.55 -8.14
C GLU A 2 8.84 -3.49 -6.79
N TYR A 3 9.55 -3.82 -5.71
CA TYR A 3 9.00 -3.82 -4.36
C TYR A 3 8.88 -2.38 -3.87
N ASN A 4 7.66 -1.85 -3.92
CA ASN A 4 7.34 -0.47 -3.56
C ASN A 4 6.23 -0.48 -2.50
N PRO A 5 6.53 -0.92 -1.27
CA PRO A 5 5.50 -1.13 -0.27
C PRO A 5 4.80 0.19 0.07
N VAL A 6 3.50 0.11 0.32
CA VAL A 6 2.69 1.23 0.78
C VAL A 6 1.85 0.81 1.98
N CYS A 7 1.66 1.73 2.91
CA CYS A 7 0.86 1.53 4.09
C CYS A 7 -0.53 2.12 3.84
N GLY A 8 -1.54 1.26 3.76
CA GLY A 8 -2.93 1.68 3.66
C GLY A 8 -3.41 2.36 4.93
N TYR A 9 -4.47 3.17 4.81
CA TYR A 9 -5.12 3.80 5.97
C TYR A 9 -5.73 2.77 6.95
N ASP A 10 -5.90 1.53 6.49
CA ASP A 10 -6.36 0.37 7.23
C ASP A 10 -5.24 -0.34 8.01
N ASN A 11 -4.03 0.23 8.03
CA ASN A 11 -2.82 -0.34 8.62
C ASN A 11 -2.38 -1.66 7.95
N ILE A 12 -2.78 -1.89 6.70
CA ILE A 12 -2.30 -3.02 5.89
C ILE A 12 -1.15 -2.56 5.01
N THR A 13 -0.05 -3.31 5.02
CA THR A 13 1.05 -3.09 4.08
C THR A 13 0.78 -3.80 2.77
N TYR A 14 0.68 -3.03 1.69
CA TYR A 14 0.55 -3.54 0.33
C TYR A 14 1.92 -3.55 -0.35
N GLY A 15 2.19 -4.54 -1.20
CA GLY A 15 3.46 -4.65 -1.92
C GLY A 15 3.65 -3.56 -2.99
N SER A 16 2.56 -2.90 -3.39
CA SER A 16 2.59 -1.74 -4.27
C SER A 16 1.37 -0.83 -4.11
N ALA A 17 1.49 0.43 -4.54
CA ALA A 17 0.34 1.33 -4.70
C ALA A 17 -0.73 0.79 -5.66
N CYS A 18 -0.33 -0.01 -6.65
CA CYS A 18 -1.26 -0.65 -7.59
C CYS A 18 -2.14 -1.68 -6.88
N GLU A 19 -1.53 -2.51 -6.02
CA GLU A 19 -2.22 -3.51 -5.21
C GLU A 19 -3.17 -2.86 -4.21
N ALA A 20 -2.72 -1.81 -3.52
CA ALA A 20 -3.57 -1.00 -2.65
C ALA A 20 -4.79 -0.44 -3.41
N LYS A 21 -4.56 0.15 -4.60
CA LYS A 21 -5.65 0.69 -5.42
C LYS A 21 -6.61 -0.38 -5.93
N TYR A 22 -6.13 -1.56 -6.30
CA TYR A 22 -6.96 -2.70 -6.70
C TYR A 22 -7.89 -3.16 -5.56
N GLN A 23 -7.41 -3.08 -4.32
CA GLN A 23 -8.16 -3.36 -3.09
C GLN A 23 -9.07 -2.19 -2.67
N GLY A 24 -9.12 -1.09 -3.44
CA GLY A 24 -9.90 0.11 -3.11
C GLY A 24 -9.22 1.08 -2.14
N ILE A 25 -7.98 0.80 -1.74
CA ILE A 25 -7.18 1.65 -0.86
C ILE A 25 -6.54 2.77 -1.67
N THR A 26 -7.25 3.88 -1.76
CA THR A 26 -6.77 5.11 -2.41
C THR A 26 -5.96 6.00 -1.47
N LYS A 27 -6.22 5.92 -0.16
CA LYS A 27 -5.41 6.55 0.88
C LYS A 27 -4.35 5.57 1.38
N HIS A 28 -3.12 5.80 0.98
CA HIS A 28 -1.95 5.06 1.45
C HIS A 28 -0.74 5.99 1.50
N THR A 29 0.23 5.64 2.34
CA THR A 29 1.52 6.33 2.46
C THR A 29 2.63 5.47 1.87
N LYS A 30 3.72 6.10 1.41
CA LYS A 30 4.88 5.37 0.88
C LYS A 30 5.62 4.68 2.03
N GLY A 31 5.98 3.42 1.85
CA GLY A 31 6.61 2.60 2.87
C GLY A 31 5.63 1.60 3.51
N LYS A 32 6.18 0.61 4.21
CA LYS A 32 5.40 -0.33 5.01
C LYS A 32 4.82 0.33 6.26
N CYS A 33 3.73 -0.20 6.79
CA CYS A 33 3.23 0.20 8.09
C CYS A 33 4.25 -0.18 9.18
N GLU A 34 4.27 0.60 10.27
CA GLU A 34 5.10 0.34 11.46
C GLU A 34 4.56 -0.80 12.31
#